data_AF-A0A0M0BUY1-F1
#
_entry.id   AF-A0A0M0BUY1-F1
#
_cell.length_a   1.000
_cell.length_b   1.000
_cell.length_c   1.000
_cell.angle_alpha   90.00
_cell.angle_beta   90.00
_cell.angle_gamma   90.00
#
_symmetry.space_group_name_H-M   'P 1'
#
loop_
_entity.id
_entity.type
_entity.pdbx_description
1 polymer ?
#
loop_
_entity_poly.entity_id
_entity_poly.type
_entity_poly.pdbx_seq_one_letter_code
_entity_poly.pdbx_strand_id
1 'polypeptide(L)'
;MGGDIMFKGKTGKIYHLRVNDLNHVWGSGNDKLTTEVIVQLDSEPKDEAFGFELRADDPNLPSRLSMLSVLRDAYINKLTVTLGFNIDQGKKCGHLKRIDLTQTP
;
A
#
# COMPACT_ATOMS: atom_id res chain seq x y z
N MET A 1 -10.28 9.89 -22.37
CA MET A 1 -10.49 8.45 -22.09
C MET A 1 -10.09 8.22 -20.64
N GLY A 2 -11.05 8.29 -19.72
CA GLY A 2 -10.81 7.98 -18.31
C GLY A 2 -10.87 6.47 -18.16
N GLY A 3 -9.74 5.82 -17.91
CA GLY A 3 -9.72 4.41 -17.54
C GLY A 3 -10.33 4.25 -16.16
N ASP A 4 -11.28 3.33 -16.01
CA ASP A 4 -11.94 3.06 -14.74
C ASP A 4 -10.91 2.70 -13.67
N ILE A 5 -10.78 3.55 -12.64
CA ILE A 5 -10.00 3.26 -11.45
C ILE A 5 -10.75 2.18 -10.68
N MET A 6 -10.34 0.93 -10.85
CA MET A 6 -10.92 -0.20 -10.12
C MET A 6 -10.41 -0.20 -8.68
N PHE A 7 -11.29 0.13 -7.74
CA PHE A 7 -11.01 -0.09 -6.32
C PHE A 7 -11.00 -1.59 -6.05
N LYS A 8 -9.85 -2.11 -5.58
CA LYS A 8 -9.67 -3.53 -5.28
C LYS A 8 -9.27 -3.72 -3.81
N GLY A 9 -9.61 -4.90 -3.28
CA GLY A 9 -9.22 -5.35 -1.95
C GLY A 9 -8.34 -6.60 -2.03
N LYS A 10 -7.22 -6.63 -1.29
CA LYS A 10 -6.39 -7.83 -1.11
C LYS A 10 -6.11 -8.05 0.37
N THR A 11 -6.11 -9.31 0.81
CA THR A 11 -6.00 -9.69 2.23
C THR A 11 -4.82 -10.61 2.47
N GLY A 12 -4.05 -10.36 3.53
CA GLY A 12 -2.89 -11.17 3.90
C GLY A 12 -2.14 -10.58 5.09
N LYS A 13 -0.99 -11.18 5.43
CA LYS A 13 -0.06 -10.60 6.40
C LYS A 13 1.01 -9.80 5.68
N ILE A 14 1.47 -8.73 6.33
CA ILE A 14 2.55 -7.92 5.79
C ILE A 14 3.87 -8.69 5.97
N TYR A 15 4.54 -9.04 4.88
CA TYR A 15 5.89 -9.63 4.95
C TYR A 15 6.99 -8.61 4.66
N HIS A 16 6.65 -7.50 4.00
CA HIS A 16 7.56 -6.40 3.70
C HIS A 16 6.86 -5.05 3.90
N LEU A 17 7.46 -4.20 4.73
CA LEU A 17 7.07 -2.81 4.96
C LEU A 17 8.32 -1.94 4.82
N ARG A 18 8.30 -1.03 3.85
CA ARG A 18 9.39 -0.07 3.62
C ARG A 18 8.87 1.35 3.80
N VAL A 19 9.67 2.16 4.49
CA VAL A 19 9.49 3.61 4.56
C VAL A 19 10.78 4.25 4.07
N ASN A 20 10.69 5.16 3.10
CA ASN A 20 11.83 5.83 2.48
C ASN A 20 11.55 7.33 2.33
N ASP A 21 12.62 8.08 2.11
CA ASP A 21 12.59 9.49 1.71
C ASP A 21 12.05 9.66 0.28
N LEU A 22 11.93 10.93 -0.13
CA LEU A 22 11.31 11.31 -1.40
C LEU A 22 12.11 10.77 -2.60
N ASN A 23 11.42 10.61 -3.73
CA ASN A 23 11.98 10.27 -5.04
C ASN A 23 12.60 8.87 -5.19
N HIS A 24 12.37 7.96 -4.23
CA HIS A 24 12.71 6.56 -4.39
C HIS A 24 11.60 5.78 -5.08
N VAL A 25 12.01 4.93 -6.02
CA VAL A 25 11.10 4.14 -6.84
C VAL A 25 11.06 2.70 -6.32
N TRP A 26 9.88 2.10 -6.31
CA TRP A 26 9.68 0.67 -6.24
C TRP A 26 9.22 0.14 -7.61
N GLY A 27 9.65 -1.05 -8.00
CA GLY A 27 9.24 -1.70 -9.24
C GLY A 27 10.16 -1.43 -10.42
N SER A 28 9.75 -1.86 -11.62
CA SER A 28 10.57 -1.80 -12.84
C SER A 28 9.73 -1.51 -14.08
N GLY A 29 10.40 -1.11 -15.17
CA GLY A 29 9.72 -0.78 -16.43
C GLY A 29 8.67 0.31 -16.25
N ASN A 30 7.43 0.01 -16.68
CA ASN A 30 6.29 0.91 -16.54
C ASN A 30 5.48 0.66 -15.26
N ASP A 31 5.80 -0.33 -14.44
CA ASP A 31 5.07 -0.67 -13.22
C ASP A 31 5.88 -0.22 -12.00
N LYS A 32 5.68 1.05 -11.65
CA LYS A 32 6.50 1.76 -10.66
C LYS A 32 5.64 2.54 -9.70
N LEU A 33 6.02 2.50 -8.43
CA LEU A 33 5.49 3.39 -7.38
C LEU A 33 6.60 4.33 -6.94
N THR A 34 6.30 5.63 -6.92
CA THR A 34 7.18 6.65 -6.35
C THR A 34 6.55 7.17 -5.08
N THR A 35 6.52 6.30 -4.06
CA THR A 35 5.86 6.58 -2.78
C THR A 35 6.80 6.32 -1.61
N GLU A 36 6.54 7.01 -0.51
CA GLU A 36 7.35 6.94 0.72
C GLU A 36 7.08 5.68 1.51
N VAL A 37 5.86 5.14 1.45
CA VAL A 37 5.50 3.87 2.08
C VAL A 37 5.25 2.84 1.00
N ILE A 38 5.82 1.64 1.17
CA ILE A 38 5.57 0.45 0.35
C ILE A 38 5.24 -0.73 1.26
N VAL A 39 4.22 -1.49 0.88
CA VAL A 39 3.75 -2.72 1.54
C VAL A 39 3.60 -3.84 0.53
N GLN A 40 3.92 -5.06 0.97
CA GLN A 40 3.62 -6.29 0.26
C GLN A 40 2.98 -7.31 1.20
N LEU A 41 2.02 -8.09 0.68
CA LEU A 41 1.31 -9.13 1.41
C LEU A 41 1.88 -10.52 1.08
N ASP A 42 1.93 -11.40 2.06
CA ASP A 42 2.44 -12.78 1.90
C ASP A 42 1.56 -13.65 0.99
N SER A 43 0.30 -13.27 0.83
CA SER A 43 -0.69 -13.88 -0.05
C SER A 43 -0.56 -13.47 -1.52
N GLU A 44 0.34 -12.55 -1.85
CA GLU A 44 0.46 -11.95 -3.19
C GLU A 44 1.84 -12.22 -3.82
N PRO A 45 1.95 -12.17 -5.17
CA PRO A 45 3.23 -12.28 -5.85
C PRO A 45 4.22 -11.20 -5.41
N LYS A 46 5.52 -11.55 -5.37
CA LYS A 46 6.58 -10.65 -4.88
C LYS A 46 6.84 -9.42 -5.75
N ASP A 47 6.32 -9.40 -6.97
CA ASP A 47 6.37 -8.26 -7.87
C ASP A 47 5.15 -7.33 -7.73
N GLU A 48 4.19 -7.65 -6.86
CA GLU A 48 3.11 -6.75 -6.47
C GLU A 48 3.47 -5.94 -5.23
N ALA A 49 3.15 -4.64 -5.25
CA ALA A 49 3.36 -3.76 -4.11
C ALA A 49 2.31 -2.66 -4.06
N PHE A 50 2.03 -2.19 -2.85
CA PHE A 50 1.05 -1.13 -2.61
C PHE A 50 1.69 -0.02 -1.81
N GLY A 51 1.43 1.22 -2.20
CA GLY A 51 2.12 2.35 -1.59
C GLY A 51 1.30 3.62 -1.50
N PHE A 52 1.73 4.51 -0.63
CA PHE A 52 1.17 5.84 -0.48
C PHE A 52 2.22 6.84 -0.01
N GLU A 53 1.96 8.11 -0.30
CA GLU A 53 2.88 9.21 -0.02
C GLU A 53 2.65 9.81 1.38
N LEU A 54 3.64 10.48 1.93
CA LEU A 54 3.60 11.14 3.25
C LEU A 54 4.02 12.61 3.11
N ARG A 55 3.43 13.32 2.15
CA ARG A 55 3.79 14.70 1.84
C ARG A 55 3.20 15.67 2.86
N ALA A 56 4.00 16.65 3.27
CA ALA A 56 3.60 17.66 4.27
C ALA A 56 2.45 18.55 3.79
N ASP A 57 2.30 18.72 2.48
CA ASP A 57 1.26 19.50 1.82
C ASP A 57 0.00 18.67 1.45
N ASP A 58 -0.03 17.37 1.72
CA ASP A 58 -1.22 16.54 1.49
C ASP A 58 -2.25 16.76 2.61
N PRO A 59 -3.49 17.21 2.30
CA PRO A 59 -4.53 17.39 3.31
C PRO A 59 -4.94 16.08 4.01
N ASN A 60 -4.63 14.92 3.42
CA ASN A 60 -4.90 13.60 4.00
C ASN A 60 -3.74 13.09 4.88
N LEU A 61 -2.67 13.87 5.08
CA LEU A 61 -1.51 13.45 5.86
C LEU A 61 -1.88 12.85 7.23
N PRO A 62 -2.82 13.42 8.04
CA PRO A 62 -3.21 12.80 9.30
C PRO A 62 -3.72 11.37 9.13
N SER A 63 -4.58 11.12 8.14
CA SER A 63 -5.09 9.79 7.82
C SER A 63 -3.98 8.85 7.35
N ARG A 64 -3.03 9.35 6.54
CA ARG A 64 -1.91 8.55 6.03
C ARG A 64 -0.90 8.18 7.12
N LEU A 65 -0.66 9.06 8.09
CA LEU A 65 0.15 8.74 9.27
C LEU A 65 -0.53 7.66 10.12
N SER A 66 -1.84 7.73 10.30
CA SER A 66 -2.63 6.67 10.96
C SER A 66 -2.55 5.35 10.19
N MET A 67 -2.68 5.38 8.86
CA MET A 67 -2.47 4.21 7.99
C MET A 67 -1.09 3.59 8.22
N LEU A 68 -0.02 4.39 8.24
CA LEU A 68 1.33 3.89 8.54
C LEU A 68 1.44 3.29 9.94
N SER A 69 0.76 3.86 10.94
CA SER A 69 0.71 3.28 12.29
C SER A 69 0.08 1.89 12.27
N VAL A 70 -1.07 1.74 11.62
CA VAL A 70 -1.77 0.44 11.50
C VAL A 70 -0.89 -0.60 10.79
N LEU A 71 -0.18 -0.21 9.72
CA LEU A 71 0.75 -1.12 9.04
C LEU A 71 1.91 -1.55 9.94
N ARG A 72 2.47 -0.64 10.74
CA ARG A 72 3.52 -0.98 11.71
C ARG A 72 3.01 -1.96 12.75
N ASP A 73 1.83 -1.72 13.31
CA ASP A 73 1.23 -2.58 14.31
C ASP A 73 0.93 -3.97 13.73
N ALA A 74 0.37 -4.02 12.51
CA ALA A 74 0.09 -5.27 11.82
C ALA A 74 1.36 -6.07 11.47
N TYR A 75 2.42 -5.39 11.03
CA TYR A 75 3.71 -6.02 10.73
C TYR A 75 4.35 -6.63 11.98
N ILE A 76 4.41 -5.87 13.08
CA ILE A 76 5.00 -6.31 14.36
C ILE A 76 4.22 -7.49 14.94
N ASN A 77 2.89 -7.40 14.95
CA ASN A 77 2.02 -8.38 15.58
C ASN A 77 1.59 -9.52 14.63
N LYS A 78 2.09 -9.54 13.39
CA LYS A 78 1.76 -10.54 12.35
C LYS A 78 0.25 -10.67 12.12
N LEU A 79 -0.46 -9.53 12.17
CA LEU A 79 -1.91 -9.45 12.00
C LEU A 79 -2.27 -9.50 10.52
N THR A 80 -3.44 -10.06 10.23
CA THR A 80 -4.03 -10.05 8.89
C THR A 80 -4.63 -8.66 8.62
N VAL A 81 -4.32 -8.10 7.45
CA VAL A 81 -4.87 -6.83 6.97
C VAL A 81 -5.54 -7.03 5.62
N THR A 82 -6.54 -6.18 5.34
CA THR A 82 -7.06 -5.98 3.99
C THR A 82 -6.62 -4.61 3.47
N LEU A 83 -5.96 -4.59 2.33
CA LEU A 83 -5.51 -3.40 1.64
C LEU A 83 -6.54 -2.99 0.58
N GLY A 84 -7.06 -1.78 0.69
CA GLY A 84 -7.89 -1.15 -0.34
C GLY A 84 -7.05 -0.20 -1.19
N PHE A 85 -7.01 -0.41 -2.50
CA PHE A 85 -6.10 0.32 -3.39
C PHE A 85 -6.69 0.56 -4.79
N ASN A 86 -6.07 1.52 -5.48
CA ASN A 86 -6.30 1.81 -6.88
C ASN A 86 -5.14 1.24 -7.70
N ILE A 87 -5.44 0.59 -8.81
CA ILE A 87 -4.44 0.05 -9.72
C ILE A 87 -4.79 0.42 -11.16
N ASP A 88 -3.82 0.98 -11.88
CA ASP A 88 -4.01 1.31 -13.28
C ASP A 88 -4.07 0.03 -14.13
N GLN A 89 -4.80 0.08 -15.25
CA GLN A 89 -4.96 -1.08 -16.11
C GLN A 89 -3.60 -1.61 -16.60
N GLY A 90 -3.38 -2.92 -16.42
CA GLY A 90 -2.15 -3.59 -16.80
C GLY A 90 -0.97 -3.41 -15.83
N LYS A 91 -1.19 -2.77 -14.67
CA LYS A 91 -0.21 -2.72 -13.57
C LYS A 91 -0.48 -3.79 -12.52
N LYS A 92 0.54 -4.08 -11.73
CA LYS A 92 0.49 -4.90 -10.52
C LYS A 92 0.70 -4.06 -9.27
N CYS A 93 1.43 -2.95 -9.37
CA CYS A 93 1.62 -2.05 -8.24
C CYS A 93 0.48 -1.02 -8.14
N GLY A 94 -0.02 -0.80 -6.93
CA GLY A 94 -1.19 0.05 -6.69
C GLY A 94 -0.97 1.17 -5.67
N HIS A 95 -1.77 2.22 -5.78
CA HIS A 95 -1.83 3.29 -4.78
C HIS A 95 -2.81 2.92 -3.67
N LEU A 96 -2.29 2.73 -2.46
CA LEU A 96 -3.06 2.36 -1.28
C LEU A 96 -3.95 3.54 -0.83
N LYS A 97 -5.20 3.22 -0.50
CA LYS A 97 -6.24 4.18 -0.09
C LYS A 97 -6.84 3.86 1.28
N ARG A 98 -6.84 2.59 1.69
CA ARG A 98 -7.40 2.13 2.97
C ARG A 98 -6.66 0.89 3.48
N ILE A 99 -6.66 0.71 4.79
CA ILE A 99 -6.22 -0.51 5.46
C ILE A 99 -7.32 -0.89 6.46
N ASP A 100 -7.79 -2.12 6.38
CA ASP A 100 -8.69 -2.71 7.37
C ASP A 100 -7.92 -3.75 8.18
N LEU A 101 -7.98 -3.65 9.50
CA LEU A 101 -7.38 -4.62 10.41
C LEU A 101 -8.48 -5.59 10.88
N THR A 102 -8.30 -6.88 10.60
CA THR A 102 -9.30 -7.90 10.96
C THR A 102 -8.71 -8.85 11.98
N GLN A 103 -9.37 -8.98 13.14
CA GLN A 103 -9.15 -10.08 14.07
C GLN A 103 -10.25 -11.12 13.87
N THR A 104 -9.88 -12.40 13.86
CA THR A 104 -10.86 -13.48 13.89
C THR A 104 -11.61 -13.39 15.22
N PRO A 105 -12.96 -13.36 15.23
CA PRO A 105 -13.75 -13.37 16.46
C PRO A 105 -13.52 -14.63 17.30
#